data_AF-A0A8C5KJT1-F1
#
_entry.id   AF-A0A8C5KJT1-F1
#
_cell.length_a   1.000
_cell.length_b   1.000
_cell.length_c   1.000
_cell.angle_alpha   90.00
_cell.angle_beta   90.00
_cell.angle_gamma   90.00
#
_symmetry.space_group_name_H-M   'P 1'
#
loop_
_entity.id
_entity.type
_entity.pdbx_description
1 polymer ?
#
loop_
_entity_poly.entity_id
_entity_poly.type
_entity_poly.pdbx_seq_one_letter_code
_entity_poly.pdbx_strand_id
1 'polypeptide(L)'
;MLTRAVLCLALAAVVRVGADVPEEEDNVLVLKKSNFAEALAAHKYLLVEFYAPWCGHCKQLAPIWDKLGETYKDHENIIIAKMDSTANEVEAVKVHSFPTLKFFPASADRTVIDYNGERTLDGFKKFLESGGQDGAGDDDDLDLEEAVEPDMEEDDDQKAVKDEL
;
A
#
# COMPACT_ATOMS: atom_id res chain seq x y z
N MET A 1 -22.49 65.64 -13.66
CA MET A 1 -23.44 64.51 -13.64
C MET A 1 -22.60 63.24 -13.72
N LEU A 2 -22.29 62.64 -12.57
CA LEU A 2 -21.39 61.48 -12.43
C LEU A 2 -22.24 60.23 -12.28
N THR A 3 -22.12 59.28 -13.20
CA THR A 3 -22.58 57.89 -13.00
C THR A 3 -21.39 56.96 -13.10
N ARG A 4 -20.85 56.60 -11.92
CA ARG A 4 -19.86 55.55 -11.75
C ARG A 4 -20.55 54.20 -11.97
N ALA A 5 -20.18 53.50 -13.05
CA ALA A 5 -20.52 52.09 -13.22
C ALA A 5 -19.54 51.26 -12.37
N VAL A 6 -20.04 50.68 -11.27
CA VAL A 6 -19.31 49.67 -10.50
C VAL A 6 -19.61 48.33 -11.15
N LEU A 7 -18.67 47.86 -11.97
CA LEU A 7 -18.68 46.50 -12.50
C LEU A 7 -18.26 45.56 -11.37
N CYS A 8 -19.24 45.07 -10.61
CA CYS A 8 -19.05 43.95 -9.70
C CYS A 8 -18.80 42.69 -10.54
N LEU A 9 -17.52 42.39 -10.79
CA LEU A 9 -17.07 41.03 -11.12
C LEU A 9 -17.36 40.15 -9.90
N ALA A 10 -18.56 39.57 -9.87
CA ALA A 10 -18.82 38.43 -9.02
C ALA A 10 -17.93 37.29 -9.53
N LEU A 11 -16.80 37.06 -8.86
CA LEU A 11 -16.13 35.78 -8.89
C LEU A 11 -17.15 34.75 -8.42
N ALA A 12 -17.77 34.05 -9.36
CA ALA A 12 -18.47 32.83 -9.07
C ALA A 12 -17.41 31.84 -8.57
N ALA A 13 -17.24 31.78 -7.25
CA ALA A 13 -16.61 30.63 -6.62
C ALA A 13 -17.51 29.44 -6.99
N VAL A 14 -17.08 28.66 -7.99
CA VAL A 14 -17.64 27.34 -8.23
C VAL A 14 -17.19 26.50 -7.04
N VAL A 15 -17.96 26.57 -5.96
CA VAL A 15 -17.87 25.59 -4.88
C VAL A 15 -18.43 24.32 -5.49
N ARG A 16 -17.53 23.45 -5.96
CA ARG A 16 -17.88 22.05 -6.20
C ARG A 16 -18.17 21.43 -4.83
N VAL A 17 -19.43 21.50 -4.41
CA VAL A 17 -19.94 20.67 -3.32
C VAL A 17 -20.22 19.31 -3.95
N GLY A 18 -19.47 18.28 -3.54
CA GLY A 18 -19.77 16.89 -3.90
C GLY A 18 -18.55 16.01 -4.17
N ALA A 19 -17.64 15.92 -3.20
CA ALA A 19 -16.81 14.74 -3.00
C ALA A 19 -16.75 14.55 -1.48
N ASP A 20 -17.05 13.34 -1.00
CA ASP A 20 -16.88 12.95 0.40
C ASP A 20 -15.53 13.50 0.90
N VAL A 21 -15.53 14.26 2.00
CA VAL A 21 -14.26 14.63 2.64
C VAL A 21 -13.55 13.33 2.95
N PRO A 22 -12.32 13.12 2.45
CA PRO A 22 -11.62 11.87 2.69
C PRO A 22 -11.51 11.66 4.20
N GLU A 23 -11.94 10.49 4.69
CA GLU A 23 -11.82 10.16 6.10
C GLU A 23 -10.34 10.06 6.45
N GLU A 24 -9.91 10.75 7.50
CA GLU A 24 -8.56 10.67 8.04
C GLU A 24 -8.62 10.16 9.47
N GLU A 25 -7.72 9.24 9.80
CA GLU A 25 -7.50 8.73 11.16
C GLU A 25 -6.03 8.93 11.49
N ASP A 26 -5.74 9.70 12.55
CA ASP A 26 -4.37 9.98 13.00
C ASP A 26 -3.43 10.55 11.90
N ASN A 27 -3.98 11.41 11.03
CA ASN A 27 -3.32 11.97 9.84
C ASN A 27 -2.94 10.94 8.78
N VAL A 28 -3.58 9.77 8.81
CA VAL A 28 -3.50 8.76 7.78
C VAL A 28 -4.81 8.75 6.99
N LEU A 29 -4.69 8.92 5.68
CA LEU A 29 -5.83 8.91 4.77
C LEU A 29 -6.46 7.51 4.70
N VAL A 30 -7.76 7.40 4.97
CA VAL A 30 -8.52 6.16 4.87
C VAL A 30 -9.05 5.99 3.45
N LEU A 31 -8.52 4.98 2.77
CA LEU A 31 -8.94 4.63 1.42
C LEU A 31 -10.03 3.55 1.46
N LYS A 32 -10.98 3.74 0.57
CA LYS A 32 -12.06 2.82 0.22
C LYS A 32 -12.02 2.63 -1.30
N LYS A 33 -12.69 1.59 -1.79
CA LYS A 33 -12.79 1.37 -3.24
C LYS A 33 -13.31 2.59 -4.00
N SER A 34 -14.20 3.38 -3.39
CA SER A 34 -14.82 4.55 -3.99
C SER A 34 -13.91 5.77 -4.14
N ASN A 35 -12.91 5.94 -3.26
CA ASN A 35 -12.02 7.12 -3.26
C ASN A 35 -10.58 6.81 -3.71
N PHE A 36 -10.22 5.53 -3.86
CA PHE A 36 -8.85 5.12 -4.20
C PHE A 36 -8.33 5.75 -5.50
N ALA A 37 -9.14 5.74 -6.57
CA ALA A 37 -8.75 6.32 -7.85
C ALA A 37 -8.61 7.86 -7.79
N GLU A 38 -9.44 8.52 -6.99
CA GLU A 38 -9.34 9.97 -6.78
C GLU A 38 -8.10 10.33 -5.97
N ALA A 39 -7.80 9.58 -4.91
CA ALA A 39 -6.59 9.78 -4.11
C ALA A 39 -5.32 9.63 -4.94
N LEU A 40 -5.24 8.63 -5.82
CA LEU A 40 -4.12 8.46 -6.75
C LEU A 40 -3.98 9.62 -7.75
N ALA A 41 -5.08 10.24 -8.15
CA ALA A 41 -5.05 11.38 -9.08
C ALA A 41 -4.75 12.71 -8.37
N ALA A 42 -5.15 12.85 -7.10
CA ALA A 42 -5.00 14.06 -6.32
C ALA A 42 -3.60 14.23 -5.72
N HIS A 43 -2.90 13.12 -5.44
CA HIS A 43 -1.66 13.15 -4.68
C HIS A 43 -0.46 12.69 -5.51
N LYS A 44 0.65 13.42 -5.36
CA LYS A 44 1.87 13.18 -6.12
C LYS A 44 2.61 11.92 -5.66
N TYR A 45 2.67 11.69 -4.35
CA TYR A 45 3.31 10.51 -3.78
C TYR A 45 2.38 9.94 -2.73
N LEU A 46 1.89 8.73 -2.96
CA LEU A 46 0.97 8.06 -2.05
C LEU A 46 1.59 6.74 -1.58
N LEU A 47 1.79 6.61 -0.27
CA LEU A 47 2.22 5.36 0.35
C LEU A 47 1.02 4.73 1.06
N VAL A 48 0.66 3.51 0.68
CA VAL A 48 -0.57 2.84 1.16
C VAL A 48 -0.23 1.57 1.92
N GLU A 49 -0.76 1.45 3.14
CA GLU A 49 -0.85 0.18 3.86
C GLU A 49 -2.14 -0.55 3.47
N PHE A 50 -1.99 -1.72 2.85
CA PHE A 50 -3.07 -2.67 2.64
C PHE A 50 -3.11 -3.65 3.81
N TYR A 51 -4.15 -3.56 4.64
CA TYR A 51 -4.26 -4.30 5.89
C TYR A 51 -5.54 -5.13 5.98
N ALA A 52 -5.58 -6.00 7.00
CA ALA A 52 -6.77 -6.70 7.45
C ALA A 52 -6.99 -6.44 8.96
N PRO A 53 -8.23 -6.13 9.41
CA PRO A 53 -8.50 -5.73 10.81
C PRO A 53 -8.12 -6.78 11.87
N TRP A 54 -8.09 -8.05 11.48
CA TRP A 54 -7.76 -9.19 12.34
C TRP A 54 -6.26 -9.55 12.31
N CYS A 55 -5.46 -8.98 11.41
CA CYS A 55 -4.06 -9.33 11.26
C CYS A 55 -3.20 -8.79 12.41
N GLY A 56 -2.47 -9.68 13.09
CA GLY A 56 -1.57 -9.32 14.18
C GLY A 56 -0.41 -8.42 13.75
N HIS A 57 0.17 -8.65 12.57
CA HIS A 57 1.26 -7.84 12.04
C HIS A 57 0.82 -6.42 11.68
N CYS A 58 -0.40 -6.25 11.14
CA CYS A 58 -0.98 -4.92 10.88
C CYS A 58 -1.18 -4.14 12.18
N LYS A 59 -1.70 -4.79 13.23
CA LYS A 59 -1.87 -4.13 14.54
C LYS A 59 -0.55 -3.70 15.18
N GLN A 60 0.53 -4.44 14.94
CA GLN A 60 1.87 -4.05 15.40
C GLN A 60 2.43 -2.87 14.59
N LEU A 61 2.09 -2.79 13.31
CA LEU A 61 2.53 -1.71 12.41
C LEU A 61 1.77 -0.40 12.63
N ALA A 62 0.48 -0.47 12.94
CA ALA A 62 -0.40 0.69 13.14
C ALA A 62 0.23 1.86 13.93
N PRO A 63 0.80 1.69 15.15
CA PRO A 63 1.38 2.82 15.88
C PRO A 63 2.64 3.43 15.23
N ILE A 64 3.31 2.71 14.34
CA ILE A 64 4.43 3.22 13.54
C ILE A 64 3.85 3.97 12.33
N TRP A 65 2.79 3.43 11.72
CA TRP A 65 2.10 4.04 10.59
C TRP A 65 1.46 5.38 10.96
N ASP A 66 0.81 5.46 12.12
CA ASP A 66 0.21 6.70 12.63
C ASP A 66 1.27 7.78 12.88
N LYS A 67 2.45 7.39 13.41
CA LYS A 67 3.59 8.30 13.57
C LYS A 67 4.15 8.78 12.24
N LEU A 68 4.13 7.91 11.23
CA LEU A 68 4.54 8.28 9.87
C LEU A 68 3.54 9.28 9.28
N GLY A 69 2.24 9.04 9.43
CA GLY A 69 1.17 9.99 9.08
C GLY A 69 1.37 11.35 9.72
N GLU A 70 1.53 11.40 11.05
CA GLU A 70 1.82 12.65 11.78
C GLU A 70 3.09 13.35 11.29
N THR A 71 4.12 12.60 10.89
CA THR A 71 5.38 13.18 10.38
C THR A 71 5.18 13.87 9.02
N TYR A 72 4.32 13.33 8.16
CA TYR A 72 4.12 13.81 6.78
C TYR A 72 2.82 14.60 6.59
N LYS A 73 2.03 14.85 7.64
CA LYS A 73 0.73 15.54 7.56
C LYS A 73 0.78 16.93 6.89
N ASP A 74 1.89 17.65 7.06
CA ASP A 74 2.10 18.99 6.50
C ASP A 74 2.98 18.95 5.22
N HIS A 75 3.31 17.75 4.73
CA HIS A 75 4.15 17.60 3.55
C HIS A 75 3.34 17.84 2.28
N GLU A 76 3.81 18.74 1.41
CA GLU A 76 3.06 19.22 0.25
C GLU A 76 2.67 18.12 -0.75
N ASN A 77 3.46 17.05 -0.83
CA ASN A 77 3.37 16.07 -1.92
C ASN A 77 3.27 14.60 -1.48
N ILE A 78 3.50 14.28 -0.20
CA ILE A 78 3.59 12.89 0.28
C ILE A 78 2.41 12.65 1.21
N ILE A 79 1.61 11.65 0.89
CA ILE A 79 0.46 11.25 1.68
C ILE A 79 0.64 9.82 2.16
N ILE A 80 0.36 9.61 3.44
CA ILE A 80 0.33 8.30 4.09
C ILE A 80 -1.12 7.85 4.17
N ALA A 81 -1.40 6.65 3.70
CA ALA A 81 -2.76 6.13 3.60
C ALA A 81 -2.85 4.68 4.07
N LYS A 82 -4.07 4.23 4.36
CA LYS A 82 -4.37 2.85 4.71
C LYS A 82 -5.68 2.40 4.05
N MET A 83 -5.77 1.12 3.71
CA MET A 83 -6.95 0.51 3.10
C MET A 83 -7.21 -0.87 3.68
N ASP A 84 -8.41 -1.07 4.25
CA ASP A 84 -8.88 -2.40 4.61
C ASP A 84 -9.18 -3.18 3.33
N SER A 85 -8.27 -4.10 3.00
CA SER A 85 -8.35 -4.89 1.77
C SER A 85 -9.29 -6.09 1.88
N THR A 86 -9.81 -6.38 3.08
CA THR A 86 -10.83 -7.43 3.28
C THR A 86 -12.23 -6.94 2.92
N ALA A 87 -12.43 -5.62 2.98
CA ALA A 87 -13.68 -4.97 2.61
C ALA A 87 -13.60 -4.18 1.29
N ASN A 88 -12.38 -3.91 0.80
CA ASN A 88 -12.14 -3.13 -0.41
C ASN A 88 -11.15 -3.86 -1.32
N GLU A 89 -11.64 -4.36 -2.46
CA GLU A 89 -10.77 -4.90 -3.51
C GLU A 89 -10.67 -3.89 -4.67
N VAL A 90 -9.44 -3.55 -5.06
CA VAL A 90 -9.13 -2.67 -6.18
C VAL A 90 -8.38 -3.44 -7.25
N GLU A 91 -8.87 -3.42 -8.50
CA GLU A 91 -8.34 -4.24 -9.60
C GLU A 91 -6.87 -3.93 -9.93
N ALA A 92 -6.44 -2.68 -9.70
CA ALA A 92 -5.08 -2.23 -9.99
C ALA A 92 -4.03 -2.75 -9.00
N VAL A 93 -4.44 -3.32 -7.86
CA VAL A 93 -3.52 -3.75 -6.80
C VAL A 93 -3.83 -5.16 -6.36
N LYS A 94 -2.86 -6.06 -6.54
CA LYS A 94 -2.92 -7.41 -5.97
C LYS A 94 -2.30 -7.38 -4.57
N VAL A 95 -3.08 -7.82 -3.58
CA VAL A 95 -2.65 -7.95 -2.18
C VAL A 95 -2.68 -9.43 -1.81
N HIS A 96 -1.49 -10.03 -1.67
CA HIS A 96 -1.35 -11.46 -1.39
C HIS A 96 -1.17 -11.77 0.10
N SER A 97 -0.67 -10.81 0.88
CA SER A 97 -0.43 -10.96 2.31
C SER A 97 -0.65 -9.64 3.05
N PHE A 98 -0.72 -9.70 4.39
CA PHE A 98 -0.96 -8.52 5.22
C PHE A 98 0.14 -8.33 6.28
N PRO A 99 0.59 -7.08 6.53
CA PRO A 99 0.36 -5.90 5.70
C PRO A 99 1.16 -5.99 4.38
N THR A 100 0.57 -5.49 3.29
CA THR A 100 1.28 -5.19 2.03
C THR A 100 1.42 -3.68 1.93
N LEU A 101 2.63 -3.19 1.63
CA LEU A 101 2.93 -1.77 1.56
C LEU A 101 3.30 -1.42 0.13
N LYS A 102 2.57 -0.50 -0.51
CA LYS A 102 2.86 -0.08 -1.88
C LYS A 102 2.91 1.42 -2.01
N PHE A 103 3.83 1.87 -2.84
CA PHE A 103 4.09 3.26 -3.13
C PHE A 103 3.70 3.59 -4.57
N PHE A 104 2.95 4.67 -4.71
CA PHE A 104 2.45 5.19 -5.96
C PHE A 104 3.11 6.56 -6.21
N PRO A 105 4.25 6.58 -6.92
CA PRO A 105 4.87 7.83 -7.33
C PRO A 105 4.07 8.53 -8.42
N ALA A 106 4.26 9.84 -8.54
CA ALA A 106 3.72 10.63 -9.64
C ALA A 106 4.51 10.31 -10.91
N SER A 107 4.09 9.24 -11.57
CA SER A 107 4.61 8.86 -12.85
C SER A 107 3.49 8.64 -13.83
N ALA A 108 3.72 9.07 -15.07
CA ALA A 108 2.77 8.91 -16.17
C ALA A 108 2.55 7.43 -16.52
N ASP A 109 3.48 6.55 -16.14
CA ASP A 109 3.45 5.12 -16.40
C ASP A 109 2.66 4.30 -15.37
N ARG A 110 2.12 4.94 -14.31
CA ARG A 110 1.42 4.27 -13.20
C ARG A 110 2.26 3.17 -12.54
N THR A 111 3.57 3.40 -12.43
CA THR A 111 4.46 2.54 -11.65
C THR A 111 3.93 2.39 -10.22
N VAL A 112 3.93 1.14 -9.75
CA VAL A 112 3.62 0.78 -8.36
C VAL A 112 4.86 0.11 -7.82
N ILE A 113 5.39 0.63 -6.72
CA ILE A 113 6.63 0.14 -6.12
C ILE A 113 6.27 -0.58 -4.83
N ASP A 114 6.71 -1.83 -4.70
CA ASP A 114 6.50 -2.62 -3.49
C ASP A 114 7.54 -2.30 -2.45
N TYR A 115 7.08 -1.97 -1.24
CA TYR A 115 7.97 -1.70 -0.12
C TYR A 115 8.27 -2.99 0.65
N ASN A 116 9.53 -3.44 0.55
CA ASN A 116 10.03 -4.64 1.23
C ASN A 116 11.14 -4.32 2.25
N GLY A 117 11.35 -3.03 2.56
CA GLY A 117 12.29 -2.56 3.57
C GLY A 117 11.85 -2.78 5.02
N GLU A 118 12.63 -2.24 5.96
CA GLU A 118 12.37 -2.34 7.40
C GLU A 118 11.10 -1.57 7.82
N ARG A 119 10.18 -2.23 8.52
CA ARG A 119 8.92 -1.65 9.01
C ARG A 119 9.12 -0.75 10.24
N THR A 120 10.01 0.21 10.13
CA THR A 120 10.37 1.20 11.15
C THR A 120 10.14 2.61 10.60
N LEU A 121 9.98 3.59 11.50
CA LEU A 121 9.78 4.98 11.08
C LEU A 121 10.93 5.48 10.19
N ASP A 122 12.18 5.13 10.55
CA ASP A 122 13.36 5.55 9.79
C ASP A 122 13.46 4.84 8.44
N GLY A 123 13.09 3.55 8.38
CA GLY A 123 13.01 2.79 7.13
C GLY A 123 12.02 3.40 6.13
N PHE A 124 10.86 3.82 6.61
CA PHE A 124 9.86 4.50 5.78
C PHE A 124 10.32 5.88 5.32
N LYS A 125 10.88 6.68 6.23
CA LYS A 125 11.43 8.00 5.88
C LYS A 125 12.47 7.91 4.77
N LYS A 126 13.46 7.02 4.95
CA LYS A 126 14.51 6.82 3.96
C LYS A 126 13.94 6.45 2.59
N PHE A 127 12.98 5.53 2.55
CA PHE A 127 12.33 5.13 1.30
C PHE A 127 11.60 6.29 0.62
N LEU A 128 10.78 7.03 1.37
CA LEU A 128 10.04 8.19 0.85
C LEU A 128 10.96 9.30 0.35
N GLU A 129 12.03 9.60 1.10
CA GLU A 129 13.02 10.62 0.75
C GLU A 129 13.86 10.22 -0.47
N SER A 130 14.08 8.92 -0.69
CA SER A 130 14.72 8.39 -1.90
C SER A 130 13.80 8.37 -3.15
N GLY A 131 12.52 8.73 -2.98
CA GLY A 131 11.53 8.64 -4.06
C GLY A 131 11.14 7.20 -4.41
N GLY A 132 11.28 6.27 -3.46
CA GLY A 132 10.92 4.87 -3.62
C GLY A 132 12.02 3.94 -4.13
N GLN A 133 13.29 4.36 -4.10
CA GLN A 133 14.43 3.54 -4.56
C GLN A 133 15.00 2.66 -3.43
N ASP A 134 15.13 3.21 -2.22
CA ASP A 134 15.75 2.53 -1.09
C ASP A 134 14.73 1.71 -0.29
N GLY A 135 14.63 0.41 -0.59
CA GLY A 135 13.66 -0.51 0.05
C GLY A 135 12.52 -0.96 -0.87
N ALA A 136 12.59 -0.62 -2.15
CA ALA A 136 11.87 -1.34 -3.18
C ALA A 136 12.37 -2.80 -3.20
N GLY A 137 11.45 -3.77 -3.17
CA GLY A 137 11.84 -5.11 -3.60
C GLY A 137 11.98 -5.11 -5.10
N ASP A 138 13.08 -5.65 -5.61
CA ASP A 138 13.10 -6.12 -6.98
C ASP A 138 11.93 -7.10 -7.16
N ASP A 139 11.25 -7.00 -8.28
CA ASP A 139 10.10 -7.84 -8.63
C ASP A 139 10.59 -9.28 -8.83
N ASP A 140 10.91 -9.97 -7.74
CA ASP A 140 11.08 -11.41 -7.75
C ASP A 140 9.68 -12.00 -7.94
N ASP A 141 9.26 -12.05 -9.21
CA ASP A 141 8.53 -13.18 -9.76
C ASP A 141 9.14 -14.43 -9.10
N LEU A 142 8.43 -14.98 -8.12
CA LEU A 142 8.71 -16.31 -7.61
C LEU A 142 8.40 -17.26 -8.77
N ASP A 143 9.42 -17.53 -9.60
CA ASP A 143 9.48 -18.69 -10.48
C ASP A 143 9.28 -19.92 -9.59
N LEU A 144 8.01 -20.32 -9.46
CA LEU A 144 7.56 -21.60 -8.94
C LEU A 144 7.79 -22.68 -10.02
N GLU A 145 9.00 -22.78 -10.52
CA GLU A 145 9.56 -23.94 -11.21
C GLU A 145 11.01 -24.00 -10.70
N GLU A 146 11.33 -24.73 -9.64
CA GLU A 146 11.73 -26.13 -9.78
C GLU A 146 11.68 -26.82 -8.39
N ALA A 147 10.56 -27.50 -8.11
CA ALA A 147 10.56 -28.56 -7.11
C ALA A 147 11.22 -29.79 -7.74
N VAL A 148 12.56 -29.89 -7.69
CA VAL A 148 13.22 -31.18 -7.83
C VAL A 148 13.28 -31.79 -6.43
N GLU A 149 12.30 -32.63 -6.14
CA GLU A 149 12.40 -33.63 -5.08
C GLU A 149 13.50 -34.63 -5.49
N PRO A 150 14.62 -34.78 -4.77
CA PRO A 150 15.45 -35.97 -4.96
C PRO A 150 14.76 -37.17 -4.31
N ASP A 151 14.36 -38.10 -5.19
CA ASP A 151 13.99 -39.50 -4.97
C ASP A 151 14.39 -40.07 -3.60
N MET A 152 13.40 -40.37 -2.77
CA MET A 152 13.53 -41.43 -1.77
C MET A 152 13.31 -42.76 -2.48
N GLU A 153 14.40 -43.47 -2.80
CA GLU A 153 14.30 -44.86 -3.26
C GLU A 153 13.72 -45.73 -2.14
N GLU A 154 12.52 -46.25 -2.38
CA GLU A 154 11.92 -47.38 -1.67
C GLU A 154 12.64 -48.66 -2.10
N ASP A 155 13.46 -49.24 -1.21
CA ASP A 155 13.76 -50.66 -1.26
C ASP A 155 12.88 -51.37 -0.22
N ASP A 156 11.72 -51.85 -0.68
CA ASP A 156 10.92 -52.87 0.02
C ASP A 156 11.03 -54.22 -0.70
N ASP A 157 10.84 -55.28 0.10
CA ASP A 157 10.55 -56.67 -0.29
C ASP A 157 11.72 -57.59 -0.76
N GLN A 158 11.92 -58.82 -0.26
CA GLN A 158 11.06 -59.65 0.59
C GLN A 158 11.79 -60.93 1.09
N LYS A 159 11.37 -61.39 2.29
CA LYS A 159 10.93 -62.77 2.64
C LYS A 159 11.90 -63.82 3.22
N ALA A 160 11.60 -64.14 4.48
CA ALA A 160 11.55 -65.46 5.17
C ALA A 160 12.79 -66.37 5.15
N VAL A 161 13.14 -67.08 6.24
CA VAL A 161 12.51 -68.34 6.65
C VAL A 161 12.78 -68.62 8.14
N LYS A 162 11.72 -69.04 8.84
CA LYS A 162 11.74 -69.74 10.15
C LYS A 162 12.60 -71.00 10.08
N ASP A 163 13.36 -71.31 11.13
CA ASP A 163 13.16 -72.59 11.82
C ASP A 163 13.88 -72.66 13.17
N GLU A 164 13.26 -73.42 14.06
CA GLU A 164 13.62 -73.69 15.44
C GLU A 164 14.86 -74.59 15.56
N LEU A 165 15.75 -74.30 16.51
CA LEU A 165 16.15 -75.22 17.59
C LEU A 165 16.98 -74.51 18.66
#